data_AF-A0A0B6XB87-F1
#
_entry.id   AF-A0A0B6XB87-F1
#
_cell.length_a   1.000
_cell.length_b   1.000
_cell.length_c   1.000
_cell.angle_alpha   90.00
_cell.angle_beta   90.00
_cell.angle_gamma   90.00
#
_symmetry.space_group_name_H-M   'P 1'
#
loop_
_entity.id
_entity.type
_entity.pdbx_description
1 polymer ?
#
loop_
_entity_poly.entity_id
_entity_poly.type
_entity_poly.pdbx_seq_one_letter_code
_entity_poly.pdbx_strand_id
1 'polypeptide(L)'
;MNKILCSLIIFISFYSIASRDFKKQALNAADKAYSLSKCISYLEIAGINHSKEYKNLYHNFYNEISFYIKAYKKNENVRANAHFSNSPMLWRVYIESSTLPTDILIGRMLEKAFDIEIENVAKAYSPNSLIIPESAGYKAYNDANCYVFVK
;
A
#
# COMPACT_ATOMS: atom_id res chain seq x y z
N MET A 1 -28.61 8.57 37.55
CA MET A 1 -27.43 7.76 37.14
C MET A 1 -27.88 6.33 36.85
N ASN A 2 -28.32 5.97 35.63
CA ASN A 2 -28.47 4.54 35.26
C ASN A 2 -28.88 4.23 33.79
N LYS A 3 -28.30 4.89 32.78
CA LYS A 3 -28.41 4.40 31.38
C LYS A 3 -27.11 4.51 30.58
N ILE A 4 -26.21 5.44 30.95
CA ILE A 4 -24.93 5.64 30.26
C ILE A 4 -23.89 4.58 30.66
N LEU A 5 -23.97 4.02 31.87
CA LEU A 5 -23.03 2.98 32.33
C LEU A 5 -23.28 1.59 31.73
N CYS A 6 -24.50 1.27 31.28
CA CYS A 6 -24.74 0.03 30.53
C CYS A 6 -24.28 0.11 29.07
N SER A 7 -24.21 1.31 28.49
CA SER A 7 -23.68 1.49 27.13
C SER A 7 -22.15 1.37 27.05
N LEU A 8 -21.44 1.55 28.16
CA LEU A 8 -19.99 1.33 28.23
C LEU A 8 -19.60 -0.15 28.41
N ILE A 9 -20.49 -0.97 28.98
CA ILE A 9 -20.24 -2.42 29.11
C ILE A 9 -20.45 -3.14 27.77
N ILE A 10 -21.26 -2.59 26.87
CA ILE A 10 -21.43 -3.14 25.50
C ILE A 10 -20.24 -2.80 24.59
N PHE A 11 -19.44 -1.77 24.94
CA PHE A 11 -18.22 -1.44 24.18
C PHE A 11 -17.04 -2.40 24.43
N ILE A 12 -17.11 -3.26 25.45
CA ILE A 12 -16.07 -4.25 25.76
C ILE A 12 -16.39 -5.63 25.17
N SER A 13 -17.63 -5.88 24.73
CA SER A 13 -18.05 -7.19 24.21
C SER A 13 -18.04 -7.34 22.67
N PHE A 14 -17.59 -6.34 21.91
CA PHE A 14 -17.45 -6.44 20.44
C PHE A 14 -16.01 -6.65 19.95
N TYR A 15 -15.08 -7.02 20.82
CA TYR A 15 -13.82 -7.64 20.41
C TYR A 15 -14.02 -9.13 20.09
N SER A 16 -14.86 -9.41 19.10
CA SER A 16 -15.07 -10.77 18.62
C SER A 16 -15.04 -10.80 17.10
N ILE A 17 -14.06 -11.54 16.57
CA ILE A 17 -14.06 -12.17 15.24
C ILE A 17 -13.51 -11.30 14.09
N ALA A 18 -12.42 -10.62 14.38
CA ALA A 18 -11.20 -10.76 13.58
C ALA A 18 -10.08 -10.94 14.60
N SER A 19 -9.22 -11.96 14.48
CA SER A 19 -8.09 -12.04 15.42
C SER A 19 -7.32 -10.72 15.35
N ARG A 20 -6.95 -10.15 16.50
CA ARG A 20 -6.13 -8.93 16.57
C ARG A 20 -4.91 -9.04 15.65
N ASP A 21 -4.40 -10.26 15.51
CA ASP A 21 -3.31 -10.65 14.61
C ASP A 21 -3.67 -10.51 13.12
N PHE A 22 -4.89 -10.86 12.70
CA PHE A 22 -5.32 -10.72 11.31
C PHE A 22 -5.42 -9.25 10.89
N LYS A 23 -5.97 -8.38 11.75
CA LYS A 23 -6.00 -6.93 11.50
C LYS A 23 -4.59 -6.36 11.40
N LYS A 24 -3.68 -6.78 12.29
CA LYS A 24 -2.27 -6.38 12.24
C LYS A 24 -1.57 -6.87 10.97
N GLN A 25 -1.81 -8.11 10.56
CA GLN A 25 -1.24 -8.69 9.33
C GLN A 25 -1.74 -7.97 8.08
N ALA A 26 -3.05 -7.68 7.98
CA ALA A 26 -3.61 -6.96 6.84
C ALA A 26 -3.07 -5.53 6.73
N LEU A 27 -2.94 -4.80 7.84
CA LEU A 27 -2.34 -3.46 7.85
C LEU A 27 -0.87 -3.50 7.48
N ASN A 28 -0.11 -4.45 8.03
CA ASN A 28 1.29 -4.67 7.66
C ASN A 28 1.44 -4.99 6.17
N ALA A 29 0.53 -5.77 5.59
CA ALA A 29 0.52 -6.08 4.16
C ALA A 29 0.30 -4.82 3.31
N ALA A 30 -0.59 -3.92 3.72
CA ALA A 30 -0.83 -2.66 3.02
C ALA A 30 0.39 -1.72 3.08
N ASP A 31 1.03 -1.58 4.24
CA ASP A 31 2.23 -0.74 4.39
C ASP A 31 3.43 -1.32 3.62
N LYS A 32 3.57 -2.65 3.63
CA LYS A 32 4.57 -3.35 2.82
C LYS A 32 4.28 -3.21 1.33
N ALA A 33 3.02 -3.29 0.91
CA ALA A 33 2.61 -3.05 -0.47
C ALA A 33 2.94 -1.62 -0.92
N TYR A 34 2.72 -0.61 -0.08
CA TYR A 34 3.14 0.75 -0.40
C TYR A 34 4.67 0.88 -0.54
N SER A 35 5.42 0.25 0.36
CA SER A 35 6.88 0.22 0.26
C SER A 35 7.35 -0.45 -1.03
N LEU A 36 6.71 -1.56 -1.41
CA LEU A 36 6.97 -2.28 -2.65
C LEU A 36 6.59 -1.45 -3.88
N SER A 37 5.43 -0.81 -3.91
CA SER A 37 5.01 0.03 -5.04
C SER A 37 5.96 1.20 -5.24
N LYS A 38 6.41 1.82 -4.16
CA LYS A 38 7.42 2.88 -4.23
C LYS A 38 8.71 2.39 -4.88
N CYS A 39 9.19 1.22 -4.49
CA CYS A 39 10.38 0.61 -5.08
C CYS A 39 10.18 0.24 -6.56
N ILE A 40 8.98 -0.24 -6.93
CA ILE A 40 8.60 -0.48 -8.33
C ILE A 40 8.68 0.83 -9.12
N SER A 41 8.03 1.90 -8.64
CA SER A 41 8.04 3.21 -9.31
C SER A 41 9.45 3.76 -9.51
N TYR A 42 10.35 3.57 -8.54
CA TYR A 42 11.75 4.00 -8.70
C TYR A 42 12.49 3.24 -9.80
N LEU A 43 12.23 1.94 -9.96
CA LEU A 43 12.77 1.16 -11.07
C LEU A 43 12.14 1.53 -12.42
N GLU A 44 10.87 1.94 -12.45
CA GLU A 44 10.22 2.48 -13.66
C GLU A 44 10.82 3.82 -14.07
N ILE A 45 11.02 4.75 -13.11
CA ILE A 45 11.70 6.02 -13.35
C ILE A 45 13.14 5.78 -13.85
N ALA A 46 13.81 4.74 -13.33
CA ALA A 46 15.15 4.35 -13.75
C ALA A 46 15.19 3.60 -15.10
N GLY A 47 14.06 3.39 -15.78
CA GLY A 47 14.02 2.73 -17.09
C GLY A 47 14.30 1.22 -17.06
N ILE A 48 14.24 0.58 -15.88
CA ILE A 48 14.61 -0.85 -15.69
C ILE A 48 13.42 -1.72 -15.25
N ASN A 49 12.24 -1.41 -15.76
CA ASN A 49 10.96 -2.12 -15.54
C ASN A 49 10.92 -3.58 -16.07
N HIS A 50 11.96 -4.04 -16.78
CA HIS A 50 12.09 -5.43 -17.22
C HIS A 50 13.10 -6.26 -16.41
N SER A 51 13.76 -5.63 -15.44
CA SER A 51 14.75 -6.26 -14.57
C SER A 51 14.15 -7.40 -13.72
N LYS A 52 15.02 -8.28 -13.21
CA LYS A 52 14.59 -9.35 -12.30
C LYS A 52 14.06 -8.77 -10.99
N GLU A 53 14.72 -7.71 -10.53
CA GLU A 53 14.37 -6.93 -9.35
C GLU A 53 12.96 -6.39 -9.46
N TYR A 54 12.63 -5.76 -10.60
CA TYR A 54 11.28 -5.26 -10.86
C TYR A 54 10.24 -6.39 -10.79
N LYS A 55 10.50 -7.52 -11.47
CA LYS A 55 9.58 -8.67 -11.48
C LYS A 55 9.34 -9.24 -10.08
N ASN A 56 10.39 -9.35 -9.26
CA ASN A 56 10.28 -9.80 -7.88
C ASN A 56 9.48 -8.83 -7.02
N LEU A 57 9.73 -7.52 -7.13
CA LEU A 57 8.98 -6.50 -6.40
C LEU A 57 7.51 -6.50 -6.80
N TYR A 58 7.22 -6.57 -8.11
CA TYR A 58 5.87 -6.67 -8.62
C TYR A 58 5.14 -7.91 -8.11
N HIS A 59 5.80 -9.07 -8.13
CA HIS A 59 5.25 -10.31 -7.59
C HIS A 59 4.92 -10.18 -6.09
N ASN A 60 5.86 -9.65 -5.31
CA ASN A 60 5.66 -9.42 -3.87
C ASN A 60 4.52 -8.42 -3.62
N PHE A 61 4.47 -7.32 -4.38
CA PHE A 61 3.40 -6.32 -4.29
C PHE A 61 2.03 -6.95 -4.57
N TYR A 62 1.93 -7.70 -5.67
CA TYR A 62 0.72 -8.37 -6.09
C TYR A 62 0.20 -9.32 -4.99
N ASN A 63 1.09 -10.08 -4.36
CA ASN A 63 0.75 -11.01 -3.29
C ASN A 63 0.21 -10.28 -2.04
N GLU A 64 0.89 -9.22 -1.60
CA GLU A 64 0.49 -8.43 -0.42
C GLU A 64 -0.86 -7.75 -0.64
N ILE A 65 -1.08 -7.11 -1.79
CA ILE A 65 -2.36 -6.48 -2.12
C ILE A 65 -3.47 -7.50 -2.30
N SER A 66 -3.20 -8.63 -2.95
CA SER A 66 -4.19 -9.70 -3.10
C SER A 66 -4.61 -10.27 -1.75
N PHE A 67 -3.67 -10.44 -0.82
CA PHE A 67 -3.96 -10.84 0.55
C PHE A 67 -4.83 -9.79 1.25
N TYR A 68 -4.43 -8.51 1.17
CA TYR A 68 -5.18 -7.41 1.77
C TYR A 68 -6.62 -7.33 1.23
N ILE A 69 -6.82 -7.37 -0.09
CA ILE A 69 -8.15 -7.31 -0.72
C ILE A 69 -9.03 -8.49 -0.28
N LYS A 70 -8.47 -9.72 -0.24
CA LYS A 70 -9.21 -10.89 0.23
C LYS A 70 -9.59 -10.75 1.71
N ALA A 71 -8.69 -10.25 2.54
CA ALA A 71 -8.93 -10.00 3.95
C ALA A 71 -10.01 -8.93 4.16
N TYR A 72 -9.92 -7.84 3.41
CA TYR A 72 -10.86 -6.73 3.42
C TYR A 72 -12.28 -7.16 3.04
N LYS A 73 -12.43 -7.91 1.94
CA LYS A 73 -13.73 -8.38 1.44
C LYS A 73 -14.43 -9.35 2.40
N LYS A 74 -13.67 -10.11 3.18
CA LYS A 74 -14.21 -11.16 4.07
C LYS A 74 -14.45 -10.70 5.51
N ASN A 75 -13.93 -9.55 5.93
CA ASN A 75 -13.91 -9.17 7.33
C ASN A 75 -14.42 -7.74 7.56
N GLU A 76 -15.66 -7.63 8.07
CA GLU A 76 -16.31 -6.34 8.33
C GLU A 76 -15.55 -5.47 9.35
N ASN A 77 -14.86 -6.08 10.31
CA ASN A 77 -14.08 -5.36 11.31
C ASN A 77 -12.79 -4.76 10.70
N VAL A 78 -12.16 -5.44 9.74
CA VAL A 78 -11.06 -4.88 8.95
C VAL A 78 -11.56 -3.71 8.12
N ARG A 79 -12.70 -3.86 7.42
CA ARG A 79 -13.34 -2.79 6.65
C ARG A 79 -13.65 -1.56 7.51
N ALA A 80 -14.37 -1.75 8.61
CA ALA A 80 -14.82 -0.67 9.49
C ALA A 80 -13.65 0.11 10.10
N ASN A 81 -12.52 -0.55 10.40
CA ASN A 81 -11.36 0.10 11.02
C ASN A 81 -10.30 0.55 10.04
N ALA A 82 -10.50 0.32 8.74
CA ALA A 82 -9.45 0.61 7.79
C ALA A 82 -9.09 2.10 7.86
N HIS A 83 -10.06 3.02 8.03
CA HIS A 83 -9.84 4.47 8.16
C HIS A 83 -8.75 4.93 9.14
N PHE A 84 -8.36 4.09 10.12
CA PHE A 84 -7.24 4.33 11.04
C PHE A 84 -5.86 3.89 10.53
N SER A 85 -5.76 3.27 9.34
CA SER A 85 -4.47 2.87 8.75
C SER A 85 -3.71 4.08 8.22
N ASN A 86 -2.39 4.07 8.40
CA ASN A 86 -1.46 5.02 7.80
C ASN A 86 -1.24 4.80 6.30
N SER A 87 -1.79 3.73 5.73
CA SER A 87 -1.77 3.53 4.28
C SER A 87 -2.50 4.67 3.57
N PRO A 88 -2.01 5.18 2.42
CA PRO A 88 -2.57 6.34 1.75
C PRO A 88 -4.09 6.21 1.56
N MET A 89 -4.82 7.23 2.02
CA MET A 89 -6.30 7.25 2.07
C MET A 89 -6.92 6.92 0.68
N LEU A 90 -6.22 7.25 -0.40
CA LEU A 90 -6.60 6.97 -1.78
C LEU A 90 -6.73 5.46 -2.10
N TRP A 91 -5.83 4.62 -1.60
CA TRP A 91 -5.86 3.17 -1.93
C TRP A 91 -7.06 2.47 -1.29
N ARG A 92 -7.46 2.91 -0.10
CA ARG A 92 -8.70 2.44 0.53
C ARG A 92 -9.91 2.81 -0.32
N VAL A 93 -9.98 4.06 -0.76
CA VAL A 93 -11.09 4.54 -1.61
C VAL A 93 -11.22 3.66 -2.84
N TYR A 94 -10.12 3.35 -3.54
CA TYR A 94 -10.16 2.46 -4.71
C TYR A 94 -10.65 1.03 -4.40
N ILE A 95 -10.40 0.51 -3.19
CA ILE A 95 -10.89 -0.82 -2.80
C ILE A 95 -12.38 -0.78 -2.45
N GLU A 96 -12.82 0.27 -1.74
CA GLU A 96 -14.21 0.43 -1.30
C GLU A 96 -15.16 0.80 -2.43
N SER A 97 -14.71 1.60 -3.39
CA SER A 97 -15.54 2.13 -4.49
C SER A 97 -15.65 1.19 -5.69
N SER A 98 -15.02 0.01 -5.66
CA SER A 98 -14.74 -0.78 -6.85
C SER A 98 -15.42 -2.15 -6.86
N THR A 99 -16.24 -2.38 -7.89
CA THR A 99 -16.66 -3.72 -8.33
C THR A 99 -15.64 -4.36 -9.30
N LEU A 100 -14.51 -3.69 -9.55
CA LEU A 100 -13.54 -4.10 -10.57
C LEU A 100 -12.83 -5.41 -10.17
N PRO A 101 -12.40 -6.21 -11.18
CA PRO A 101 -11.47 -7.31 -10.97
C PRO A 101 -10.21 -6.86 -10.22
N THR A 102 -9.70 -7.75 -9.35
CA THR A 102 -8.52 -7.50 -8.50
C THR A 102 -7.31 -7.00 -9.29
N ASP A 103 -7.08 -7.55 -10.49
CA ASP A 103 -5.92 -7.18 -11.33
C ASP A 103 -6.00 -5.74 -11.83
N ILE A 104 -7.20 -5.25 -12.16
CA ILE A 104 -7.41 -3.86 -12.59
C ILE A 104 -7.14 -2.91 -11.40
N LEU A 105 -7.60 -3.29 -10.22
CA LEU A 105 -7.38 -2.51 -9.00
C LEU A 105 -5.89 -2.41 -8.65
N ILE A 106 -5.15 -3.52 -8.76
CA ILE A 106 -3.69 -3.55 -8.56
C ILE A 106 -2.98 -2.62 -9.54
N GLY A 107 -3.36 -2.66 -10.83
CA GLY A 107 -2.79 -1.76 -11.84
C GLY A 107 -3.03 -0.28 -11.51
N ARG A 108 -4.24 0.09 -11.11
CA ARG A 108 -4.57 1.48 -10.71
C ARG A 108 -3.82 1.94 -9.47
N MET A 109 -3.57 1.05 -8.52
CA MET A 109 -2.76 1.37 -7.34
C MET A 109 -1.32 1.69 -7.72
N LEU A 110 -0.72 0.91 -8.64
CA LEU A 110 0.63 1.18 -9.14
C LEU A 110 0.72 2.46 -9.93
N GLU A 111 -0.22 2.72 -10.83
CA GLU A 111 -0.32 4.00 -11.57
C GLU A 111 -0.34 5.18 -10.58
N LYS A 112 -1.19 5.09 -9.54
CA LYS A 112 -1.27 6.17 -8.56
C LYS A 112 -0.02 6.30 -7.69
N ALA A 113 0.64 5.18 -7.37
CA ALA A 113 1.91 5.20 -6.68
C ALA A 113 2.98 5.89 -7.53
N PHE A 114 3.05 5.53 -8.81
CA PHE A 114 3.99 6.10 -9.75
C PHE A 114 3.82 7.61 -9.87
N ASP A 115 2.59 8.12 -10.02
CA ASP A 115 2.30 9.56 -10.05
C ASP A 115 2.83 10.31 -8.81
N ILE A 116 2.69 9.71 -7.64
CA ILE A 116 3.15 10.31 -6.38
C ILE A 116 4.68 10.28 -6.31
N GLU A 117 5.26 9.12 -6.60
CA GLU A 117 6.70 8.91 -6.44
C GLU A 117 7.52 9.62 -7.51
N ILE A 118 7.01 9.79 -8.74
CA ILE A 118 7.67 10.58 -9.77
C ILE A 118 7.77 12.05 -9.35
N GLU A 119 6.73 12.62 -8.72
CA GLU A 119 6.79 13.96 -8.15
C GLU A 119 7.79 14.06 -6.99
N ASN A 120 7.79 13.06 -6.08
CA ASN A 120 8.73 13.02 -4.95
C ASN A 120 10.17 12.95 -5.43
N VAL A 121 10.45 12.08 -6.41
CA VAL A 121 11.78 11.90 -7.00
C VAL A 121 12.21 13.16 -7.73
N ALA A 122 11.31 13.79 -8.50
CA ALA A 122 11.60 15.07 -9.16
C ALA A 122 12.02 16.13 -8.15
N LYS A 123 11.26 16.30 -7.06
CA LYS A 123 11.53 17.30 -6.01
C LYS A 123 12.86 17.03 -5.30
N ALA A 124 13.17 15.77 -4.98
CA ALA A 124 14.33 15.42 -4.17
C ALA A 124 15.64 15.32 -4.98
N TYR A 125 15.58 14.81 -6.21
CA TYR A 125 16.76 14.40 -6.96
C TYR A 125 16.93 15.16 -8.28
N SER A 126 15.93 15.93 -8.70
CA SER A 126 15.92 16.68 -9.95
C SER A 126 15.21 18.06 -9.83
N PRO A 127 15.44 18.85 -8.76
CA PRO A 127 14.58 20.00 -8.42
C PRO A 127 14.58 21.13 -9.46
N ASN A 128 15.61 21.22 -10.30
CA ASN A 128 15.79 22.29 -11.29
C ASN A 128 15.76 21.78 -12.74
N SER A 129 15.26 20.56 -12.98
CA SER A 129 15.19 19.99 -14.33
C SER A 129 13.75 19.68 -14.72
N LEU A 130 13.44 19.94 -15.98
CA LEU A 130 12.15 19.62 -16.60
C LEU A 130 12.00 18.12 -16.90
N ILE A 131 13.14 17.40 -16.96
CA ILE A 131 13.19 15.97 -17.23
C ILE A 131 13.82 15.28 -16.03
N ILE A 132 13.15 14.25 -15.52
CA ILE A 132 13.67 13.42 -14.44
C ILE A 132 14.63 12.41 -15.07
N PRO A 133 15.93 12.45 -14.75
CA PRO A 133 16.88 11.49 -15.32
C PRO A 133 16.70 10.10 -14.70
N GLU A 134 16.99 9.05 -15.46
CA GLU A 134 16.92 7.65 -14.97
C GLU A 134 17.79 7.44 -13.72
N SER A 135 18.92 8.14 -13.62
CA SER A 135 19.82 8.09 -12.46
C SER A 135 19.15 8.57 -11.17
N ALA A 136 18.13 9.43 -11.24
CA ALA A 136 17.35 9.85 -10.08
C ALA A 136 16.50 8.68 -9.53
N GLY A 137 15.88 7.90 -10.41
CA GLY A 137 15.16 6.68 -10.01
C GLY A 137 16.07 5.67 -9.35
N TYR A 138 17.25 5.42 -9.92
CA TYR A 138 18.22 4.47 -9.35
C TYR A 138 18.75 4.94 -7.99
N LYS A 139 18.99 6.24 -7.83
CA LYS A 139 19.39 6.82 -6.55
C LYS A 139 18.29 6.69 -5.50
N ALA A 140 17.04 7.03 -5.84
CA ALA A 140 15.89 6.87 -4.94
C ALA A 140 15.69 5.41 -4.51
N TYR A 141 15.87 4.46 -5.42
CA TYR A 141 15.84 3.02 -5.13
C TYR A 141 16.87 2.61 -4.07
N ASN A 142 18.11 3.08 -4.20
CA ASN A 142 19.18 2.75 -3.27
C ASN A 142 18.99 3.45 -1.91
N ASP A 143 18.66 4.74 -1.91
CA ASP A 143 18.44 5.52 -0.67
C ASP A 143 17.28 4.94 0.15
N ALA A 144 16.24 4.44 -0.51
CA ALA A 144 15.11 3.77 0.14
C ALA A 144 15.39 2.31 0.53
N ASN A 145 16.60 1.80 0.30
CA ASN A 145 17.03 0.42 0.55
C ASN A 145 16.11 -0.63 -0.10
N CYS A 146 15.60 -0.37 -1.29
CA CYS A 146 14.58 -1.21 -1.92
C CYS A 146 15.02 -2.66 -2.19
N TYR A 147 16.33 -2.91 -2.27
CA TYR A 147 16.92 -4.24 -2.42
C TYR A 147 16.52 -5.22 -1.30
N VAL A 148 16.10 -4.74 -0.12
CA VAL A 148 15.65 -5.61 0.98
C VAL A 148 14.35 -6.35 0.67
N PHE A 149 13.57 -5.85 -0.29
CA PHE A 149 12.27 -6.40 -0.66
C PHE A 149 12.31 -7.37 -1.86
N VAL A 150 13.49 -7.59 -2.43
CA VAL A 150 13.71 -8.41 -3.64
C VAL A 150 14.05 -9.87 -3.30
N LYS A 151 14.32 -10.17 -2.02
CA LYS A 151 14.70 -11.50 -1.51
C LYS A 151 13.56 -12.51 -1.57
#